data_AF-A0A4V6HZE8-F1
#
_entry.id   AF-A0A4V6HZE8-F1
#
_cell.length_a   1.000
_cell.length_b   1.000
_cell.length_c   1.000
_cell.angle_alpha   90.00
_cell.angle_beta   90.00
_cell.angle_gamma   90.00
#
_symmetry.space_group_name_H-M   'P 1'
#
loop_
_entity.id
_entity.type
_entity.pdbx_description
1 polymer ?
#
loop_
_entity_poly.entity_id
_entity_poly.type
_entity_poly.pdbx_seq_one_letter_code
_entity_poly.pdbx_strand_id
1 'polypeptide(L)'
;MTKILMIIISLIFILFYMQIKDLRSDSTAMKKDINHIVSMISLLKDRLDIKDREIEERNMQIAKYNANYDAFNGTACMQCHLDSNHLLPYSGKELMGLDDYIRVVRNGIGNVMPSYINSPNKTSKDITDSELRRQYKILKNFTDKVKIQ
;
A
#
# COMPACT_ATOMS: atom_id res chain seq x y z
N MET A 1 -39.58 43.80 56.86
CA MET A 1 -38.36 42.98 56.61
C MET A 1 -38.63 41.72 55.78
N THR A 2 -39.66 40.94 56.07
CA THR A 2 -39.98 39.67 55.39
C THR A 2 -40.24 39.79 53.88
N LYS A 3 -40.95 40.82 53.41
CA LYS A 3 -41.21 41.02 51.96
C LYS A 3 -39.95 41.29 51.14
N ILE A 4 -39.02 42.10 51.68
CA ILE A 4 -37.76 42.42 51.01
C ILE A 4 -36.86 41.17 50.98
N LEU A 5 -36.82 40.40 52.06
CA LEU A 5 -36.08 39.14 52.12
C LEU A 5 -36.60 38.12 51.09
N MET A 6 -37.92 38.00 50.92
CA MET A 6 -38.54 37.14 49.90
C MET A 6 -38.17 37.55 48.46
N ILE A 7 -38.10 38.86 48.19
CA ILE A 7 -37.67 39.39 46.88
C ILE A 7 -36.19 39.06 46.63
N ILE A 8 -35.33 39.22 47.63
CA ILE A 8 -33.89 38.90 47.52
C ILE A 8 -33.70 37.40 47.26
N ILE A 9 -34.40 36.54 47.99
CA ILE A 9 -34.33 35.08 47.79
C ILE A 9 -34.81 34.72 46.38
N SER A 10 -35.91 35.31 45.91
CA SER A 10 -36.43 35.11 44.54
C SER A 10 -35.40 35.50 43.48
N LEU A 11 -34.74 36.65 43.64
CA LEU A 11 -33.67 37.10 42.74
C LEU A 11 -32.48 36.14 42.72
N ILE A 12 -32.07 35.61 43.87
CA ILE A 12 -30.99 34.61 43.96
C ILE A 12 -31.36 33.34 43.19
N PHE A 13 -32.60 32.84 43.33
CA PHE A 13 -33.05 31.67 42.58
C PHE A 13 -33.08 31.91 41.06
N ILE A 14 -33.48 33.12 40.62
CA ILE A 14 -33.47 33.48 39.19
C ILE A 14 -32.04 33.49 38.66
N LEU A 15 -31.09 34.10 39.39
CA LEU A 15 -29.68 34.12 38.99
C LEU A 15 -29.09 32.71 38.93
N PHE A 16 -29.37 31.87 39.93
CA PHE A 16 -28.96 30.46 39.93
C PHE A 16 -29.53 29.68 38.75
N TYR A 17 -30.80 29.90 38.43
CA TYR A 17 -31.45 29.25 37.29
C TYR A 17 -30.78 29.64 35.96
N MET A 18 -30.46 30.93 35.77
CA MET A 18 -29.77 31.41 34.57
C MET A 18 -28.37 30.78 34.45
N GLN A 19 -27.60 30.73 35.53
CA GLN A 19 -26.28 30.08 35.55
C GLN A 19 -26.36 28.59 35.21
N ILE A 20 -27.35 27.86 35.76
CA ILE A 20 -27.55 26.44 35.45
C ILE A 20 -27.93 26.25 33.98
N LYS A 21 -28.76 27.13 33.43
CA LYS A 21 -29.17 27.08 32.02
C LYS A 21 -27.96 27.29 31.09
N ASP A 22 -27.11 28.26 31.39
CA ASP A 22 -25.91 28.56 30.59
C ASP A 22 -24.91 27.39 30.66
N LEU A 23 -24.63 26.88 31.87
CA LEU A 23 -23.79 25.68 32.06
C LEU A 23 -24.32 24.46 31.27
N ARG A 24 -25.64 24.28 31.23
CA ARG A 24 -26.26 23.18 30.47
C ARG A 24 -26.14 23.39 28.96
N SER A 25 -26.26 24.63 28.49
CA SER A 25 -26.05 24.99 27.10
C SER A 25 -24.61 24.70 26.68
N ASP A 26 -23.64 25.17 27.45
CA ASP A 26 -22.21 24.97 27.20
C ASP A 26 -21.84 23.49 27.22
N SER A 27 -22.35 22.74 28.21
CA SER A 27 -22.15 21.28 28.27
C SER A 27 -22.70 20.56 27.04
N THR A 28 -23.85 21.01 26.51
CA THR A 28 -24.45 20.43 25.30
C THR A 28 -23.64 20.76 24.06
N ALA A 29 -23.14 21.99 23.95
CA ALA A 29 -22.25 22.42 22.88
C ALA A 29 -20.94 21.62 22.91
N MET A 30 -20.29 21.52 24.07
CA MET A 30 -19.09 20.70 24.24
C MET A 30 -19.30 19.24 23.86
N LYS A 31 -20.44 18.63 24.24
CA LYS A 31 -20.76 17.26 23.86
C LYS A 31 -20.88 17.09 22.34
N LYS A 32 -21.46 18.08 21.66
CA LYS A 32 -21.56 18.08 20.19
C LYS A 32 -20.16 18.17 19.55
N ASP A 33 -19.31 19.05 20.07
CA ASP A 33 -17.95 19.21 19.57
C ASP A 33 -17.11 17.95 19.81
N ILE A 34 -17.23 17.31 20.97
CA ILE A 34 -16.59 16.01 21.26
C ILE A 34 -17.03 14.96 20.24
N ASN A 35 -18.34 14.83 19.97
CA ASN A 35 -18.83 13.87 19.00
C ASN A 35 -18.31 14.15 17.57
N HIS A 36 -18.19 15.42 17.19
CA HIS A 36 -17.62 15.82 15.91
C HIS A 36 -16.12 15.52 15.83
N ILE A 37 -15.37 15.77 16.90
CA ILE A 37 -13.94 15.43 16.97
C ILE A 37 -13.75 13.91 16.86
N VAL A 38 -14.55 13.12 17.57
CA VAL A 38 -14.49 11.65 17.52
C VAL A 38 -14.77 11.13 16.11
N SER A 39 -15.77 11.67 15.41
CA SER A 39 -16.06 11.26 14.04
C SER A 39 -14.92 11.63 13.07
N MET A 40 -14.33 12.82 13.22
CA MET A 40 -13.16 13.22 12.44
C MET A 40 -11.95 12.31 12.69
N ILE A 41 -11.69 11.93 13.94
CA ILE A 41 -10.60 11.00 14.28
C ILE A 41 -10.80 9.65 13.61
N SER A 42 -12.03 9.12 13.59
CA SER A 42 -12.35 7.86 12.90
C SER A 42 -12.05 7.95 11.41
N LEU A 43 -12.48 9.02 10.74
CA LEU A 43 -12.23 9.21 9.31
C LEU A 43 -10.75 9.37 8.98
N LEU A 44 -10.00 10.06 9.85
CA LEU A 44 -8.54 10.20 9.70
C LEU A 44 -7.84 8.85 9.85
N LYS A 45 -8.29 8.01 10.79
CA LYS A 45 -7.77 6.66 10.97
C LYS A 45 -7.99 5.80 9.73
N ASP A 46 -9.21 5.77 9.19
CA ASP A 46 -9.51 4.99 7.98
C ASP A 46 -8.65 5.43 6.79
N ARG A 47 -8.42 6.74 6.64
CA ARG A 47 -7.52 7.28 5.60
C ARG A 47 -6.07 6.87 5.81
N LEU A 48 -5.62 6.81 7.06
CA LEU A 48 -4.27 6.37 7.39
C LEU A 48 -4.09 4.89 7.03
N ASP A 49 -5.03 4.03 7.40
CA ASP A 49 -4.99 2.60 7.09
C ASP A 49 -4.95 2.33 5.57
N ILE A 50 -5.71 3.11 4.78
CA ILE A 50 -5.66 3.05 3.30
C ILE A 50 -4.27 3.45 2.80
N LYS A 51 -3.69 4.52 3.35
CA LYS A 51 -2.37 5.01 2.94
C LYS A 51 -1.25 4.04 3.29
N ASP A 52 -1.32 3.42 4.45
CA ASP A 52 -0.33 2.41 4.87
C ASP A 52 -0.36 1.20 3.92
N ARG A 53 -1.55 0.74 3.52
CA ARG A 53 -1.70 -0.30 2.50
C ARG A 53 -1.13 0.12 1.14
N GLU A 54 -1.42 1.33 0.68
CA GLU A 54 -0.84 1.86 -0.58
C GLU A 54 0.70 1.89 -0.51
N ILE A 55 1.28 2.28 0.63
CA ILE A 55 2.73 2.32 0.85
C ILE A 55 3.31 0.91 0.79
N GLU A 56 2.68 -0.07 1.43
CA GLU A 56 3.11 -1.48 1.40
C GLU A 56 3.11 -2.02 -0.03
N GLU A 57 2.06 -1.78 -0.80
CA GLU A 57 1.96 -2.19 -2.21
C GLU A 57 3.06 -1.55 -3.06
N ARG A 58 3.36 -0.25 -2.84
CA ARG A 58 4.45 0.46 -3.53
C ARG A 58 5.83 -0.07 -3.15
N ASN A 59 6.08 -0.32 -1.87
CA ASN A 59 7.33 -0.91 -1.40
C ASN A 59 7.56 -2.29 -2.02
N MET A 60 6.49 -3.10 -2.15
CA MET A 60 6.57 -4.39 -2.84
C MET A 60 6.88 -4.23 -4.33
N GLN A 61 6.30 -3.24 -5.01
CA GLN A 61 6.63 -2.93 -6.41
C GLN A 61 8.10 -2.53 -6.58
N ILE A 62 8.64 -1.70 -5.69
CA ILE A 62 10.06 -1.29 -5.71
C ILE A 62 10.97 -2.50 -5.48
N ALA A 63 10.65 -3.35 -4.50
CA ALA A 63 11.43 -4.54 -4.23
C ALA A 63 11.43 -5.51 -5.42
N LYS A 64 10.28 -5.68 -6.09
CA LYS A 64 10.18 -6.43 -7.35
C LYS A 64 11.04 -5.81 -8.43
N TYR A 65 10.96 -4.50 -8.64
CA TYR A 65 11.76 -3.79 -9.64
C TYR A 65 13.25 -4.05 -9.43
N ASN A 66 13.75 -3.93 -8.19
CA ASN A 66 15.16 -4.18 -7.87
C ASN A 66 15.54 -5.64 -8.16
N ALA A 67 14.70 -6.62 -7.79
CA ALA A 67 14.98 -8.03 -8.09
C ALA A 67 15.01 -8.31 -9.61
N ASN A 68 14.16 -7.66 -10.40
CA ASN A 68 14.14 -7.78 -11.86
C ASN A 68 15.36 -7.09 -12.47
N TYR A 69 15.76 -5.94 -11.94
CA TYR A 69 16.97 -5.25 -12.35
C TYR A 69 18.19 -6.14 -12.11
N ASP A 70 18.35 -6.68 -10.90
CA ASP A 70 19.47 -7.56 -10.54
C ASP A 70 19.50 -8.85 -11.38
N ALA A 71 18.33 -9.39 -11.71
CA ALA A 71 18.22 -10.56 -12.58
C ALA A 71 18.64 -10.19 -14.01
N PHE A 72 17.97 -9.20 -14.61
CA PHE A 72 18.00 -8.96 -16.05
C PHE A 72 19.06 -7.96 -16.51
N ASN A 73 19.83 -7.35 -15.59
CA ASN A 73 20.82 -6.34 -15.94
C ASN A 73 21.72 -6.78 -17.10
N GLY A 74 21.80 -5.94 -18.14
CA GLY A 74 22.59 -6.20 -19.34
C GLY A 74 21.95 -7.15 -20.36
N THR A 75 20.68 -7.53 -20.18
CA THR A 75 19.94 -8.39 -21.12
C THR A 75 18.74 -7.68 -21.74
N ALA A 76 18.28 -8.17 -22.90
CA ALA A 76 17.10 -7.62 -23.56
C ALA A 76 15.80 -7.83 -22.74
N CYS A 77 15.81 -8.70 -21.72
CA CYS A 77 14.68 -8.86 -20.79
C CYS A 77 14.32 -7.56 -20.06
N MET A 78 15.28 -6.65 -19.85
CA MET A 78 15.04 -5.35 -19.20
C MET A 78 14.02 -4.48 -19.95
N GLN A 79 13.94 -4.62 -21.28
CA GLN A 79 13.05 -3.80 -22.12
C GLN A 79 11.58 -4.00 -21.77
N CYS A 80 11.23 -5.19 -21.27
CA CYS A 80 9.87 -5.52 -20.88
C CYS A 80 9.76 -5.68 -19.36
N HIS A 81 10.69 -6.36 -18.70
CA HIS A 81 10.56 -6.75 -17.29
C HIS A 81 11.05 -5.71 -16.28
N LEU A 82 11.33 -4.48 -16.72
CA LEU A 82 11.46 -3.31 -15.83
C LEU A 82 10.28 -2.34 -15.94
N ASP A 83 9.29 -2.68 -16.77
CA ASP A 83 8.00 -2.00 -16.77
C ASP A 83 7.16 -2.46 -15.57
N SER A 84 6.45 -1.53 -14.94
CA SER A 84 5.66 -1.79 -13.72
C SER A 84 4.58 -2.86 -13.93
N ASN A 85 4.09 -3.06 -15.15
CA ASN A 85 3.05 -4.05 -15.45
C ASN A 85 3.62 -5.44 -15.74
N HIS A 86 4.94 -5.55 -15.91
CA HIS A 86 5.60 -6.78 -16.37
C HIS A 86 6.69 -7.28 -15.40
N LEU A 87 6.73 -6.74 -14.18
CA LEU A 87 7.63 -7.19 -13.11
C LEU A 87 7.33 -8.62 -12.69
N LEU A 88 8.38 -9.45 -12.60
CA LEU A 88 8.31 -10.80 -12.08
C LEU A 88 8.63 -10.86 -10.57
N PRO A 89 8.11 -11.85 -9.83
CA PRO A 89 6.97 -12.68 -10.20
C PRO A 89 5.68 -11.85 -10.30
N TYR A 90 4.80 -12.26 -11.21
CA TYR A 90 3.49 -11.63 -11.37
C TYR A 90 2.69 -11.73 -10.08
N SER A 91 1.89 -10.70 -9.80
CA SER A 91 1.08 -10.65 -8.57
C SER A 91 0.21 -11.89 -8.42
N GLY A 92 0.24 -12.50 -7.24
CA GLY A 92 -0.54 -13.71 -6.93
C GLY A 92 -0.13 -14.97 -7.68
N LYS A 93 1.01 -14.96 -8.40
CA LYS A 93 1.53 -16.14 -9.11
C LYS A 93 2.86 -16.56 -8.53
N GLU A 94 3.01 -17.87 -8.33
CA GLU A 94 4.31 -18.43 -8.00
C GLU A 94 5.26 -18.32 -9.19
N LEU A 95 6.55 -18.16 -8.88
CA LEU A 95 7.58 -18.31 -9.89
C LEU A 95 7.55 -19.76 -10.41
N MET A 96 7.50 -19.91 -11.73
CA MET A 96 7.54 -21.22 -12.38
C MET A 96 8.81 -22.01 -12.02
N GLY A 97 8.85 -23.30 -12.35
CA GLY A 97 10.06 -24.12 -12.18
C GLY A 97 11.22 -23.61 -13.04
N LEU A 98 12.45 -23.98 -12.69
CA LEU A 98 13.65 -23.58 -13.45
C LEU A 98 13.57 -24.04 -14.92
N ASP A 99 13.14 -25.28 -15.16
CA ASP A 99 13.06 -25.83 -16.52
C ASP A 99 11.98 -25.13 -17.34
N ASP A 100 10.84 -24.80 -16.72
CA ASP A 100 9.78 -24.00 -17.35
C ASP A 100 10.25 -22.59 -17.65
N TYR A 101 10.99 -21.96 -16.73
CA TYR A 101 11.59 -20.65 -16.92
C TYR A 101 12.53 -20.64 -18.13
N ILE A 102 13.46 -21.60 -18.18
CA ILE A 102 14.39 -21.75 -19.30
C ILE A 102 13.60 -21.97 -20.61
N ARG A 103 12.61 -22.86 -20.60
CA ARG A 103 11.77 -23.13 -21.77
C ARG A 103 11.06 -21.86 -22.27
N VAL A 104 10.48 -21.08 -21.37
CA VAL A 104 9.76 -19.84 -21.71
C VAL A 104 10.71 -18.79 -22.30
N VAL A 105 11.87 -18.58 -21.69
CA VAL A 105 12.85 -17.61 -22.22
C VAL A 105 13.35 -18.05 -23.59
N ARG A 106 13.62 -19.35 -23.77
CA ARG A 106 14.11 -19.90 -25.04
C ARG A 106 13.07 -19.84 -26.16
N ASN A 107 11.87 -20.34 -25.90
CA ASN A 107 10.83 -20.51 -26.91
C ASN A 107 9.92 -19.29 -27.06
N GLY A 108 9.98 -18.36 -26.11
CA GLY A 108 9.04 -17.24 -26.03
C GLY A 108 7.61 -17.71 -25.70
N ILE A 109 6.69 -16.75 -25.71
CA ILE A 109 5.25 -16.96 -25.59
C ILE A 109 4.62 -16.18 -26.75
N GLY A 110 3.86 -16.85 -27.61
CA GLY A 110 3.31 -16.24 -28.83
C GLY A 110 2.64 -14.88 -28.57
N ASN A 111 3.05 -13.86 -29.34
CA ASN A 111 2.60 -12.46 -29.26
C ASN A 111 2.83 -11.73 -27.92
N VAL A 112 3.42 -12.37 -26.91
CA VAL A 112 3.63 -11.80 -25.58
C VAL A 112 5.11 -11.62 -25.26
N MET A 113 5.91 -12.65 -25.52
CA MET A 113 7.34 -12.66 -25.21
C MET A 113 8.13 -13.22 -26.40
N PRO A 114 9.13 -12.49 -26.91
CA PRO A 114 9.93 -12.97 -28.04
C PRO A 114 10.73 -14.22 -27.66
N SER A 115 10.92 -15.10 -28.64
CA SER A 115 11.81 -16.26 -28.52
C SER A 115 13.27 -15.82 -28.68
N TYR A 116 14.13 -16.34 -27.81
CA TYR A 116 15.58 -16.17 -27.96
C TYR A 116 16.22 -17.19 -28.91
N ILE A 117 15.52 -18.27 -29.29
CA ILE A 117 16.02 -19.28 -30.23
C ILE A 117 16.02 -18.76 -31.69
N ASN A 118 15.18 -17.76 -32.05
CA ASN A 118 14.98 -17.36 -33.45
C ASN A 118 14.91 -15.83 -33.72
N SER A 119 15.45 -14.97 -32.84
CA SER A 119 15.31 -13.50 -33.01
C SER A 119 16.16 -12.94 -34.18
N PRO A 120 15.58 -12.10 -35.08
CA PRO A 120 16.29 -11.52 -36.23
C PRO A 120 17.29 -10.41 -35.84
N ASN A 121 17.13 -9.77 -34.68
CA ASN A 121 18.06 -8.78 -34.16
C ASN A 121 19.11 -9.47 -33.28
N LYS A 122 20.05 -10.17 -33.93
CA LYS A 122 21.15 -10.86 -33.26
C LYS A 122 22.26 -9.90 -32.83
N THR A 123 22.33 -9.58 -31.54
CA THR A 123 23.57 -9.29 -30.80
C THR A 123 23.31 -9.53 -29.30
N SER A 124 23.96 -10.43 -28.55
CA SER A 124 25.10 -11.34 -28.70
C SER A 124 24.65 -12.82 -28.69
N LYS A 125 25.55 -13.77 -28.97
CA LYS A 125 25.25 -15.22 -28.97
C LYS A 125 24.71 -15.69 -27.60
N ASP A 126 23.46 -16.17 -27.60
CA ASP A 126 22.71 -16.91 -26.58
C ASP A 126 22.88 -16.49 -25.12
N ILE A 127 21.79 -15.99 -24.51
CA ILE A 127 21.66 -16.03 -23.05
C ILE A 127 22.00 -17.45 -22.60
N THR A 128 23.07 -17.62 -21.83
CA THR A 128 23.58 -18.96 -21.54
C THR A 128 22.69 -19.63 -20.50
N ASP A 129 22.69 -20.96 -20.44
CA ASP A 129 21.95 -21.66 -19.39
C ASP A 129 22.43 -21.27 -17.99
N SER A 130 23.72 -20.93 -17.83
CA SER A 130 24.25 -20.41 -16.57
C SER A 130 23.66 -19.04 -16.23
N GLU A 131 23.47 -18.17 -17.23
CA GLU A 131 22.83 -16.86 -17.07
C GLU A 131 21.35 -17.01 -16.70
N LEU A 132 20.62 -17.88 -17.40
CA LEU A 132 19.22 -18.20 -17.07
C LEU A 132 19.07 -18.75 -15.65
N ARG A 133 19.99 -19.63 -15.23
CA ARG A 133 20.02 -20.16 -13.85
C ARG A 133 20.32 -19.07 -12.82
N ARG A 134 21.22 -18.13 -13.12
CA ARG A 134 21.51 -16.98 -12.25
C ARG A 134 20.27 -16.11 -12.09
N GLN A 135 19.63 -15.74 -13.19
CA GLN A 135 18.41 -14.93 -13.20
C GLN A 135 17.31 -15.60 -12.39
N TYR A 136 17.06 -16.88 -12.67
CA TYR A 136 16.08 -17.67 -11.95
C TYR A 136 16.34 -17.68 -10.44
N LYS A 137 17.59 -17.89 -10.02
CA LYS A 137 17.97 -17.92 -8.61
C LYS A 137 17.69 -16.58 -7.91
N ILE A 138 17.95 -15.46 -8.58
CA ILE A 138 17.66 -14.12 -8.04
C ILE A 138 16.16 -13.94 -7.83
N LEU A 139 15.35 -14.23 -8.86
CA LEU A 139 13.89 -14.13 -8.79
C LEU A 139 13.29 -15.10 -7.77
N LYS A 140 13.84 -16.31 -7.66
CA LYS A 140 13.41 -17.33 -6.71
C LYS A 140 13.71 -16.91 -5.27
N ASN A 141 14.92 -16.41 -5.02
CA ASN A 141 15.30 -15.88 -3.71
C ASN A 141 14.40 -14.71 -3.29
N PHE A 142 14.06 -13.81 -4.20
CA PHE A 142 13.10 -12.75 -3.94
C PHE A 142 11.72 -13.33 -3.58
N THR A 143 11.22 -14.26 -4.39
CA THR A 143 9.90 -14.90 -4.19
C THR A 143 9.81 -15.61 -2.85
N ASP A 144 10.86 -16.34 -2.46
CA ASP A 144 10.90 -17.08 -1.20
C ASP A 144 10.97 -16.14 0.00
N LYS A 145 11.67 -14.99 -0.11
CA LYS A 145 11.67 -13.96 0.94
C LYS A 145 10.29 -13.33 1.14
N VAL A 146 9.58 -13.04 0.06
CA VAL A 146 8.23 -12.46 0.14
C VAL A 146 7.22 -13.45 0.75
N LYS A 147 7.39 -14.76 0.54
CA LYS A 147 6.50 -15.78 1.14
C LYS A 147 6.65 -15.95 2.65
N ILE A 148 7.79 -15.54 3.21
CA ILE A 148 8.10 -15.70 4.65
C ILE A 148 7.61 -14.49 5.47
N GLN A 149 7.30 -13.38 4.79
CA GLN A 149 6.71 -12.16 5.38
C GLN A 149 5.18 -12.29 5.39
#